data_AF-A0A2D5DZV1-F1
#
_entry.id   AF-A0A2D5DZV1-F1
#
_cell.length_a   1.000
_cell.length_b   1.000
_cell.length_c   1.000
_cell.angle_alpha   90.00
_cell.angle_beta   90.00
_cell.angle_gamma   90.00
#
_symmetry.space_group_name_H-M   'P 1'
#
loop_
_entity.id
_entity.type
_entity.pdbx_description
1 polymer ?
#
loop_
_entity_poly.entity_id
_entity_poly.type
_entity_poly.pdbx_seq_one_letter_code
_entity_poly.pdbx_strand_id
1 'polypeptide(L)'
;MTSFRLPSLALGALSLCAIFLGTSCLNDDNLIGPNCFDGILNNGEELVDCGGPICQPCDPCENGVWDQVLGEQWVDCGGECAPCDVNFNGQLDPGETGIDCGGDTGIDCGELCGDGLLNGNEIDVDCGGPDCEVCPSCEDGLLNGEELGVDCGGPDCPACPTDGDCTNGLLDGDELYIDCGGTICPPCDGNMDWKANGTELVADFETTCSLDGTTLNLGGVSITTDAIGMTLPEPSVGWIAGAQIALNESSAPAGVCTYNAPGGQMYTSAQPGANFTVEILYILPEAGGIVVGTFGGSLIGSDGTGGISIAQGSFLLPIN
;
A
#
# COMPACT_ATOMS: atom_id res chain seq x y z
N MET A 1 38.38 -73.79 48.59
CA MET A 1 39.56 -73.00 48.17
C MET A 1 39.29 -72.64 46.71
N THR A 2 39.07 -71.43 46.25
CA THR A 2 39.42 -70.07 46.69
C THR A 2 38.36 -69.12 46.13
N SER A 3 37.82 -68.24 46.98
CA SER A 3 36.95 -67.13 46.59
C SER A 3 37.81 -66.06 45.90
N PHE A 4 37.57 -65.79 44.61
CA PHE A 4 38.13 -64.62 43.94
C PHE A 4 37.10 -63.49 44.06
N ARG A 5 37.37 -62.55 44.96
CA ARG A 5 36.68 -61.25 44.98
C ARG A 5 37.31 -60.37 43.91
N LEU A 6 36.55 -60.03 42.87
CA LEU A 6 36.89 -58.88 42.03
C LEU A 6 36.67 -57.59 42.84
N PRO A 7 37.63 -56.65 42.85
CA PRO A 7 37.45 -55.37 43.52
C PRO A 7 36.43 -54.52 42.74
N SER A 8 35.49 -53.91 43.47
CA SER A 8 34.42 -53.04 42.98
C SER A 8 34.89 -51.78 42.23
N LEU A 9 36.19 -51.63 41.94
CA LEU A 9 36.74 -50.55 41.13
C LEU A 9 36.76 -50.84 39.62
N ALA A 10 36.57 -52.09 39.19
CA ALA A 10 36.58 -52.43 37.76
C ALA A 10 35.23 -52.14 37.05
N LEU A 11 34.11 -52.12 37.78
CA LEU A 11 32.78 -51.86 37.21
C LEU A 11 32.50 -50.36 37.00
N GLY A 12 33.12 -49.49 37.80
CA GLY A 12 33.02 -48.04 37.61
C GLY A 12 33.76 -47.55 36.36
N ALA A 13 34.86 -48.21 35.98
CA ALA A 13 35.66 -47.84 34.82
C ALA A 13 34.99 -48.25 33.49
N LEU A 14 34.24 -49.36 33.44
CA LEU A 14 33.51 -49.74 32.22
C LEU A 14 32.21 -48.93 32.03
N SER A 15 31.55 -48.51 33.11
CA SER A 15 30.34 -47.68 33.01
C SER A 15 30.65 -46.24 32.59
N LEU A 16 31.86 -45.72 32.84
CA LEU A 16 32.29 -44.44 32.27
C LEU A 16 32.62 -44.52 30.78
N CYS A 17 33.15 -45.65 30.29
CA CYS A 17 33.42 -45.82 28.84
C CYS A 17 32.15 -45.95 27.99
N ALA A 18 31.04 -46.46 28.54
CA ALA A 18 29.77 -46.53 27.82
C ALA A 18 29.03 -45.16 27.75
N ILE A 19 29.29 -44.25 28.69
CA ILE A 19 28.71 -42.90 28.68
C ILE A 19 29.46 -41.99 27.68
N PHE A 20 30.74 -42.27 27.39
CA PHE A 20 31.52 -41.55 26.37
C PHE A 20 31.31 -42.05 24.93
N LEU A 21 30.67 -43.21 24.73
CA LEU A 21 30.38 -43.75 23.40
C LEU A 21 28.87 -43.71 23.06
N GLY A 22 28.01 -43.43 24.03
CA GLY A 22 26.56 -43.29 23.84
C GLY A 22 26.09 -41.87 23.53
N THR A 23 27.00 -40.90 23.55
CA THR A 23 26.76 -39.55 23.05
C THR A 23 27.42 -39.40 21.68
N SER A 24 26.98 -40.17 20.70
CA SER A 24 26.85 -39.60 19.35
C SER A 24 25.71 -38.57 19.42
N CYS A 25 25.96 -37.51 20.19
CA CYS A 25 25.30 -36.25 20.01
C CYS A 25 25.54 -35.88 18.56
N LEU A 26 24.49 -35.50 17.86
CA LEU A 26 24.60 -34.65 16.68
C LEU A 26 25.61 -33.55 17.04
N ASN A 27 26.80 -33.61 16.45
CA ASN A 27 27.81 -32.57 16.54
C ASN A 27 27.90 -31.93 15.15
N ASP A 28 28.42 -30.70 15.07
CA ASP A 28 28.48 -29.98 13.79
C ASP A 28 29.29 -30.74 12.71
N ASP A 29 30.09 -31.73 13.10
CA ASP A 29 30.87 -32.61 12.24
C ASP A 29 30.12 -33.89 11.76
N ASN A 30 28.95 -34.21 12.33
CA ASN A 30 28.02 -35.27 11.89
C ASN A 30 26.69 -34.69 11.38
N LEU A 31 26.58 -33.36 11.29
CA LEU A 31 25.57 -32.74 10.45
C LEU A 31 25.86 -33.20 9.02
N ILE A 32 24.85 -33.81 8.40
CA ILE A 32 24.81 -33.95 6.96
C ILE A 32 25.06 -32.53 6.42
N GLY A 33 26.24 -32.29 5.81
CA GLY A 33 26.58 -30.97 5.28
C GLY A 33 25.54 -30.54 4.25
N PRO A 34 25.36 -29.22 4.02
CA PRO A 34 24.28 -28.66 3.21
C PRO A 34 24.13 -29.43 1.91
N ASN A 35 23.07 -30.23 1.83
CA ASN A 35 22.75 -31.09 0.69
C ASN A 35 21.25 -31.31 0.66
N CYS A 36 20.77 -31.86 -0.45
CA CYS A 36 19.36 -32.05 -0.75
C CYS A 36 18.55 -32.92 0.24
N PHE A 37 19.16 -33.56 1.24
CA PHE A 37 18.46 -34.52 2.12
C PHE A 37 18.73 -34.21 3.58
N ASP A 38 18.70 -32.93 3.93
CA ASP A 38 19.01 -32.42 5.26
C ASP A 38 17.77 -31.98 6.06
N GLY A 39 16.56 -32.12 5.47
CA GLY A 39 15.27 -31.94 6.12
C GLY A 39 14.90 -30.48 6.38
N ILE A 40 15.58 -29.53 5.75
CA ILE A 40 15.34 -28.09 5.89
C ILE A 40 15.36 -27.41 4.51
N LEU A 41 14.45 -26.45 4.26
CA LEU A 41 14.41 -25.73 2.98
C LEU A 41 15.62 -24.80 2.83
N ASN A 42 16.64 -25.19 2.06
CA ASN A 42 17.88 -24.44 1.88
C ASN A 42 18.51 -24.60 0.48
N ASN A 43 19.71 -24.02 0.25
CA ASN A 43 20.54 -24.26 -0.95
C ASN A 43 19.87 -24.10 -2.34
N GLY A 44 18.77 -23.35 -2.43
CA GLY A 44 18.02 -23.13 -3.65
C GLY A 44 16.96 -24.20 -3.96
N GLU A 45 16.58 -25.01 -2.97
CA GLU A 45 15.43 -25.92 -2.99
C GLU A 45 14.10 -25.18 -3.20
N GLU A 46 13.14 -25.87 -3.81
CA GLU A 46 11.77 -25.38 -4.01
C GLU A 46 10.85 -25.82 -2.86
N LEU A 47 11.00 -27.07 -2.39
CA LEU A 47 10.40 -27.58 -1.16
C LEU A 47 11.49 -28.33 -0.36
N VAL A 48 11.21 -28.64 0.91
CA VAL A 48 12.18 -29.33 1.78
C VAL A 48 12.69 -30.59 1.07
N ASP A 49 14.01 -30.68 0.85
CA ASP A 49 14.69 -31.81 0.22
C ASP A 49 14.34 -32.08 -1.26
N CYS A 50 13.79 -31.11 -2.00
CA CYS A 50 13.57 -31.22 -3.45
C CYS A 50 13.55 -29.88 -4.22
N GLY A 51 13.69 -29.96 -5.54
CA GLY A 51 13.68 -28.81 -6.45
C GLY A 51 14.96 -27.99 -6.46
N GLY A 52 15.17 -27.19 -7.51
CA GLY A 52 16.38 -26.36 -7.63
C GLY A 52 17.66 -27.08 -8.12
N PRO A 53 18.83 -26.43 -8.01
CA PRO A 53 20.04 -26.80 -8.76
C PRO A 53 20.79 -28.02 -8.21
N ILE A 54 20.52 -28.42 -6.98
CA ILE A 54 21.24 -29.52 -6.30
C ILE A 54 20.35 -30.74 -5.99
N CYS A 55 19.05 -30.64 -6.24
CA CYS A 55 18.05 -31.66 -5.97
C CYS A 55 17.39 -32.21 -7.23
N GLN A 56 16.74 -33.36 -7.09
CA GLN A 56 15.76 -33.81 -8.07
C GLN A 56 14.51 -32.91 -8.02
N PRO A 57 13.76 -32.77 -9.13
CA PRO A 57 12.47 -32.09 -9.11
C PRO A 57 11.58 -32.65 -8.02
N CYS A 58 10.78 -31.78 -7.39
CA CYS A 58 9.82 -32.21 -6.39
C CYS A 58 8.81 -33.21 -6.95
N ASP A 59 8.35 -34.11 -6.08
CA ASP A 59 7.24 -35.00 -6.40
C ASP A 59 6.00 -34.11 -6.59
N PRO A 60 5.36 -34.12 -7.76
CA PRO A 60 4.15 -33.33 -7.97
C PRO A 60 3.03 -33.72 -7.01
N CYS A 61 3.03 -34.95 -6.50
CA CYS A 61 2.02 -35.46 -5.57
C CYS A 61 2.24 -35.03 -4.10
N GLU A 62 3.18 -34.13 -3.82
CA GLU A 62 3.46 -33.62 -2.46
C GLU A 62 3.84 -32.12 -2.50
N ASN A 63 3.41 -31.40 -3.55
CA ASN A 63 3.82 -30.03 -3.78
C ASN A 63 2.83 -28.97 -3.24
N GLY A 64 1.67 -29.41 -2.74
CA GLY A 64 0.63 -28.56 -2.19
C GLY A 64 -0.15 -27.76 -3.24
N VAL A 65 -0.04 -28.14 -4.51
CA VAL A 65 -0.70 -27.50 -5.65
C VAL A 65 -1.57 -28.53 -6.36
N TRP A 66 -2.71 -28.11 -6.89
CA TRP A 66 -3.51 -28.98 -7.73
C TRP A 66 -3.01 -28.96 -9.20
N ASP A 67 -2.39 -30.06 -9.62
CA ASP A 67 -1.78 -30.22 -10.95
C ASP A 67 -2.71 -30.92 -11.95
N GLN A 68 -3.67 -30.17 -12.51
CA GLN A 68 -4.63 -30.71 -13.50
C GLN A 68 -3.96 -31.42 -14.69
N VAL A 69 -2.79 -30.96 -15.14
CA VAL A 69 -2.06 -31.53 -16.29
C VAL A 69 -1.53 -32.93 -16.02
N LEU A 70 -1.23 -33.26 -14.76
CA LEU A 70 -0.78 -34.58 -14.32
C LEU A 70 -1.95 -35.52 -13.98
N GLY A 71 -3.18 -35.02 -14.11
CA GLY A 71 -4.40 -35.79 -13.88
C GLY A 71 -4.76 -35.94 -12.41
N GLU A 72 -4.24 -35.07 -11.56
CA GLU A 72 -4.68 -34.96 -10.17
C GLU A 72 -6.18 -34.64 -10.12
N GLN A 73 -6.89 -35.34 -9.24
CA GLN A 73 -8.29 -35.11 -8.96
C GLN A 73 -8.46 -33.95 -7.98
N TRP A 74 -7.57 -33.82 -7.00
CA TRP A 74 -7.51 -32.76 -6.00
C TRP A 74 -6.05 -32.53 -5.60
N VAL A 75 -5.76 -31.53 -4.74
CA VAL A 75 -4.37 -31.19 -4.34
C VAL A 75 -3.61 -32.45 -3.93
N ASP A 76 -2.50 -32.73 -4.64
CA ASP A 76 -1.57 -33.83 -4.36
C ASP A 76 -2.17 -35.26 -4.45
N CYS A 77 -3.33 -35.45 -5.09
CA CYS A 77 -3.97 -36.77 -5.16
C CYS A 77 -4.75 -37.04 -6.46
N GLY A 78 -4.86 -38.32 -6.81
CA GLY A 78 -5.49 -38.80 -8.05
C GLY A 78 -4.54 -38.88 -9.25
N GLY A 79 -5.00 -39.51 -10.34
CA GLY A 79 -4.18 -39.68 -11.54
C GLY A 79 -2.97 -40.60 -11.33
N GLU A 80 -1.76 -40.04 -11.49
CA GLU A 80 -0.50 -40.74 -11.20
C GLU A 80 -0.16 -40.77 -9.70
N CYS A 81 -0.85 -39.97 -8.89
CA CYS A 81 -0.72 -39.92 -7.42
C CYS A 81 -1.58 -40.96 -6.70
N ALA A 82 -1.47 -41.01 -5.38
CA ALA A 82 -2.33 -41.87 -4.55
C ALA A 82 -3.81 -41.45 -4.69
N PRO A 83 -4.78 -42.38 -4.54
CA PRO A 83 -6.19 -42.01 -4.52
C PRO A 83 -6.50 -41.01 -3.40
N CYS A 84 -7.33 -40.01 -3.69
CA CYS A 84 -7.74 -39.00 -2.72
C CYS A 84 -8.49 -39.61 -1.52
N ASP A 85 -8.33 -39.00 -0.34
CA ASP A 85 -9.18 -39.28 0.81
C ASP A 85 -10.61 -38.85 0.50
N VAL A 86 -11.60 -39.64 0.91
CA VAL A 86 -13.01 -39.33 0.66
C VAL A 86 -13.49 -38.05 1.35
N ASN A 87 -12.75 -37.53 2.34
CA ASN A 87 -13.08 -36.28 3.01
C ASN A 87 -12.36 -35.05 2.40
N PHE A 88 -11.47 -35.28 1.44
CA PHE A 88 -10.61 -34.26 0.81
C PHE A 88 -10.32 -34.65 -0.64
N ASN A 89 -11.35 -34.67 -1.48
CA ASN A 89 -11.25 -35.09 -2.87
C ASN A 89 -11.89 -34.11 -3.86
N GLY A 90 -12.29 -32.93 -3.39
CA GLY A 90 -12.94 -31.90 -4.21
C GLY A 90 -14.36 -32.25 -4.61
N GLN A 91 -15.03 -33.17 -3.91
CA GLN A 91 -16.41 -33.57 -4.20
C GLN A 91 -17.26 -33.48 -2.93
N LEU A 92 -18.55 -33.21 -3.12
CA LEU A 92 -19.51 -33.28 -2.02
C LEU A 92 -19.89 -34.75 -1.76
N ASP A 93 -19.32 -35.32 -0.72
CA ASP A 93 -19.52 -36.72 -0.34
C ASP A 93 -20.63 -36.93 0.71
N PRO A 94 -21.20 -38.15 0.84
CA PRO A 94 -22.20 -38.44 1.85
C PRO A 94 -21.64 -38.28 3.26
N GLY A 95 -22.17 -37.31 4.01
CA GLY A 95 -21.70 -36.99 5.36
C GLY A 95 -21.16 -35.56 5.46
N GLU A 96 -20.94 -34.91 4.33
CA GLU A 96 -20.49 -33.53 4.24
C GLU A 96 -21.68 -32.57 4.08
N THR A 97 -21.50 -31.31 4.49
CA THR A 97 -22.50 -30.25 4.29
C THR A 97 -22.14 -29.30 3.16
N GLY A 98 -20.85 -29.22 2.81
CA GLY A 98 -20.28 -28.58 1.63
C GLY A 98 -19.07 -29.41 1.15
N ILE A 99 -18.48 -29.09 0.01
CA ILE A 99 -17.36 -29.86 -0.57
C ILE A 99 -16.21 -29.92 0.42
N ASP A 100 -15.80 -31.13 0.82
CA ASP A 100 -14.71 -31.38 1.78
C ASP A 100 -14.90 -30.72 3.17
N CYS A 101 -16.13 -30.33 3.54
CA CYS A 101 -16.42 -29.63 4.80
C CYS A 101 -17.71 -30.06 5.50
N GLY A 102 -17.73 -29.83 6.81
CA GLY A 102 -18.85 -30.09 7.69
C GLY A 102 -19.20 -31.56 7.87
N GLY A 103 -20.16 -31.79 8.76
CA GLY A 103 -20.60 -33.14 9.14
C GLY A 103 -19.45 -34.03 9.61
N ASP A 104 -19.11 -35.06 8.83
CA ASP A 104 -18.12 -36.08 9.19
C ASP A 104 -16.65 -35.64 8.98
N THR A 105 -16.38 -34.56 8.22
CA THR A 105 -15.01 -34.04 8.03
C THR A 105 -14.51 -33.27 9.26
N GLY A 106 -15.44 -32.67 10.03
CA GLY A 106 -15.14 -31.91 11.24
C GLY A 106 -14.53 -30.53 11.01
N ILE A 107 -14.44 -30.08 9.74
CA ILE A 107 -14.02 -28.73 9.35
C ILE A 107 -15.26 -27.86 9.15
N ASP A 108 -15.21 -26.61 9.61
CA ASP A 108 -16.31 -25.67 9.34
C ASP A 108 -16.20 -25.12 7.92
N CYS A 109 -17.29 -25.08 7.18
CA CYS A 109 -17.26 -24.70 5.76
C CYS A 109 -16.79 -23.26 5.53
N GLY A 110 -16.97 -22.38 6.51
CA GLY A 110 -16.44 -21.02 6.46
C GLY A 110 -14.92 -20.90 6.63
N GLU A 111 -14.24 -21.96 7.09
CA GLU A 111 -12.76 -21.96 7.20
C GLU A 111 -12.07 -22.11 5.84
N LEU A 112 -12.81 -22.50 4.80
CA LEU A 112 -12.25 -22.76 3.47
C LEU A 112 -12.34 -21.57 2.50
N CYS A 113 -13.08 -20.50 2.85
CA CYS A 113 -13.35 -19.31 2.02
C CYS A 113 -12.13 -18.45 1.59
N GLY A 114 -10.91 -18.96 1.69
CA GLY A 114 -9.68 -18.24 1.38
C GLY A 114 -8.49 -19.17 1.23
N ASP A 115 -8.74 -20.44 0.90
CA ASP A 115 -7.72 -21.45 0.71
C ASP A 115 -7.27 -21.61 -0.76
N GLY A 116 -7.90 -20.89 -1.68
CA GLY A 116 -7.58 -20.85 -3.10
C GLY A 116 -8.20 -21.99 -3.90
N LEU A 117 -9.11 -22.77 -3.31
CA LEU A 117 -9.77 -23.91 -3.94
C LEU A 117 -11.28 -23.66 -3.98
N LEU A 118 -11.95 -24.13 -5.04
CA LEU A 118 -13.41 -24.11 -5.09
C LEU A 118 -13.97 -25.26 -4.25
N ASN A 119 -14.18 -25.02 -2.96
CA ASN A 119 -14.67 -26.03 -2.02
C ASN A 119 -15.67 -25.42 -1.03
N GLY A 120 -15.99 -26.13 0.06
CA GLY A 120 -16.93 -25.62 1.04
C GLY A 120 -18.35 -25.43 0.47
N ASN A 121 -18.94 -24.28 0.75
CA ASN A 121 -20.25 -23.87 0.20
C ASN A 121 -20.13 -22.77 -0.87
N GLU A 122 -18.94 -22.58 -1.43
CA GLU A 122 -18.62 -21.54 -2.39
C GLU A 122 -19.39 -21.69 -3.70
N ILE A 123 -19.56 -20.55 -4.39
CA ILE A 123 -20.14 -20.49 -5.74
C ILE A 123 -19.02 -20.33 -6.78
N ASP A 124 -17.95 -19.62 -6.40
CA ASP A 124 -16.71 -19.47 -7.14
C ASP A 124 -15.54 -19.46 -6.15
N VAL A 125 -14.30 -19.62 -6.60
CA VAL A 125 -13.12 -19.83 -5.73
C VAL A 125 -13.07 -18.77 -4.62
N ASP A 126 -13.05 -19.23 -3.36
CA ASP A 126 -12.99 -18.38 -2.16
C ASP A 126 -14.17 -17.40 -1.98
N CYS A 127 -15.30 -17.59 -2.67
CA CYS A 127 -16.45 -16.69 -2.56
C CYS A 127 -17.82 -17.33 -2.79
N GLY A 128 -18.85 -16.64 -2.31
CA GLY A 128 -20.24 -17.02 -2.44
C GLY A 128 -20.68 -18.08 -1.43
N GLY A 129 -21.97 -18.40 -1.46
CA GLY A 129 -22.57 -19.28 -0.47
C GLY A 129 -22.97 -18.57 0.84
N PRO A 130 -23.43 -19.32 1.84
CA PRO A 130 -23.88 -18.76 3.12
C PRO A 130 -22.74 -18.38 4.07
N ASP A 131 -21.53 -18.93 3.86
CA ASP A 131 -20.41 -18.85 4.81
C ASP A 131 -19.25 -17.96 4.33
N CYS A 132 -19.18 -17.65 3.02
CA CYS A 132 -18.15 -16.78 2.43
C CYS A 132 -18.72 -15.40 2.02
N GLU A 133 -17.82 -14.45 1.74
CA GLU A 133 -18.22 -13.15 1.19
C GLU A 133 -18.85 -13.32 -0.20
N VAL A 134 -19.70 -12.37 -0.59
CA VAL A 134 -20.35 -12.42 -1.91
C VAL A 134 -19.28 -12.34 -3.00
N CYS A 135 -19.41 -13.17 -4.03
CA CYS A 135 -18.47 -13.12 -5.15
C CYS A 135 -18.48 -11.73 -5.82
N PRO A 136 -17.29 -11.21 -6.18
CA PRO A 136 -17.15 -10.02 -6.99
C PRO A 136 -18.05 -10.07 -8.22
N SER A 137 -18.76 -8.98 -8.50
CA SER A 137 -19.57 -8.89 -9.70
C SER A 137 -19.62 -7.46 -10.23
N CYS A 138 -19.64 -7.33 -11.56
CA CYS A 138 -19.66 -6.04 -12.25
C CYS A 138 -21.02 -5.29 -12.16
N GLU A 139 -21.86 -5.60 -11.16
CA GLU A 139 -23.16 -4.98 -10.92
C GLU A 139 -23.53 -4.96 -9.41
N ASP A 140 -22.57 -5.18 -8.50
CA ASP A 140 -22.82 -5.25 -7.05
C ASP A 140 -22.65 -3.92 -6.30
N GLY A 141 -22.13 -2.90 -6.97
CA GLY A 141 -21.92 -1.55 -6.45
C GLY A 141 -20.74 -1.42 -5.51
N LEU A 142 -19.84 -2.40 -5.47
CA LEU A 142 -18.59 -2.38 -4.71
C LEU A 142 -17.40 -2.31 -5.69
N LEU A 143 -16.23 -1.92 -5.20
CA LEU A 143 -14.97 -2.04 -5.95
C LEU A 143 -14.24 -3.27 -5.40
N ASN A 144 -14.37 -4.41 -6.07
CA ASN A 144 -13.81 -5.68 -5.63
C ASN A 144 -13.25 -6.51 -6.82
N GLY A 145 -12.64 -7.66 -6.53
CA GLY A 145 -12.05 -8.52 -7.57
C GLY A 145 -10.94 -7.83 -8.37
N GLU A 146 -11.00 -7.95 -9.71
CA GLU A 146 -10.05 -7.34 -10.66
C GLU A 146 -10.56 -6.03 -11.30
N GLU A 147 -11.60 -5.43 -10.71
CA GLU A 147 -12.18 -4.18 -11.19
C GLU A 147 -11.20 -2.99 -11.13
N LEU A 148 -11.31 -2.08 -12.11
CA LEU A 148 -10.53 -0.83 -12.14
C LEU A 148 -11.34 0.39 -11.68
N GLY A 149 -12.67 0.26 -11.65
CA GLY A 149 -13.64 1.19 -11.08
C GLY A 149 -14.84 0.39 -10.57
N VAL A 150 -15.73 1.00 -9.76
CA VAL A 150 -16.89 0.28 -9.21
C VAL A 150 -17.67 -0.37 -10.35
N ASP A 151 -17.88 -1.68 -10.28
CA ASP A 151 -18.60 -2.47 -11.27
C ASP A 151 -18.02 -2.46 -12.71
N CYS A 152 -16.74 -2.07 -12.91
CA CYS A 152 -16.16 -1.92 -14.24
C CYS A 152 -14.64 -2.09 -14.33
N GLY A 153 -14.15 -2.41 -15.53
CA GLY A 153 -12.72 -2.63 -15.79
C GLY A 153 -12.20 -3.97 -15.27
N GLY A 154 -10.99 -4.36 -15.68
CA GLY A 154 -10.51 -5.74 -15.49
C GLY A 154 -10.88 -6.66 -16.67
N PRO A 155 -10.48 -7.94 -16.66
CA PRO A 155 -10.71 -8.86 -17.77
C PRO A 155 -12.17 -9.33 -17.88
N ASP A 156 -12.89 -9.40 -16.76
CA ASP A 156 -14.23 -10.01 -16.70
C ASP A 156 -15.37 -8.98 -16.63
N CYS A 157 -15.07 -7.69 -16.45
CA CYS A 157 -16.06 -6.61 -16.45
C CYS A 157 -16.01 -5.76 -17.73
N PRO A 158 -17.14 -5.13 -18.12
CA PRO A 158 -17.13 -4.16 -19.20
C PRO A 158 -16.12 -3.05 -18.91
N ALA A 159 -15.42 -2.58 -19.94
CA ALA A 159 -14.52 -1.44 -19.81
C ALA A 159 -15.29 -0.28 -19.18
N CYS A 160 -14.69 0.38 -18.18
CA CYS A 160 -15.30 1.52 -17.53
C CYS A 160 -15.75 2.54 -18.59
N PRO A 161 -17.06 2.84 -18.69
CA PRO A 161 -17.48 4.07 -19.30
C PRO A 161 -16.88 5.18 -18.45
N THR A 162 -16.35 6.22 -19.10
CA THR A 162 -15.49 7.27 -18.56
C THR A 162 -16.08 8.17 -17.46
N ASP A 163 -17.00 7.70 -16.62
CA ASP A 163 -17.79 8.56 -15.72
C ASP A 163 -17.49 8.21 -14.25
N GLY A 164 -16.24 8.46 -13.83
CA GLY A 164 -15.81 8.38 -12.42
C GLY A 164 -16.81 9.07 -11.49
N ASP A 165 -17.08 8.46 -10.34
CA ASP A 165 -18.01 9.00 -9.36
C ASP A 165 -17.39 10.24 -8.70
N CYS A 166 -17.80 11.43 -9.15
CA CYS A 166 -17.34 12.72 -8.63
C CYS A 166 -17.76 13.03 -7.18
N THR A 167 -18.06 12.02 -6.37
CA THR A 167 -18.43 12.16 -4.95
C THR A 167 -17.84 11.08 -4.04
N ASN A 168 -16.93 10.25 -4.56
CA ASN A 168 -16.40 9.10 -3.83
C ASN A 168 -15.13 9.42 -3.02
N GLY A 169 -14.55 10.61 -3.18
CA GLY A 169 -13.37 11.07 -2.44
C GLY A 169 -12.05 10.46 -2.92
N LEU A 170 -12.06 9.82 -4.09
CA LEU A 170 -10.87 9.24 -4.74
C LEU A 170 -10.49 10.09 -5.95
N LEU A 171 -9.26 9.91 -6.44
CA LEU A 171 -8.85 10.46 -7.72
C LEU A 171 -8.95 9.34 -8.75
N ASP A 172 -10.02 9.32 -9.54
CA ASP A 172 -10.27 8.28 -10.54
C ASP A 172 -10.80 8.83 -11.88
N GLY A 173 -11.05 7.94 -12.84
CA GLY A 173 -11.53 8.34 -14.17
C GLY A 173 -10.60 9.33 -14.89
N ASP A 174 -11.17 10.44 -15.38
CA ASP A 174 -10.45 11.54 -16.03
C ASP A 174 -10.43 12.84 -15.19
N GLU A 175 -10.66 12.71 -13.88
CA GLU A 175 -10.65 13.83 -12.94
C GLU A 175 -9.33 14.60 -12.96
N LEU A 176 -9.42 15.91 -12.76
CA LEU A 176 -8.25 16.77 -12.63
C LEU A 176 -7.68 16.73 -11.21
N TYR A 177 -8.56 16.66 -10.22
CA TYR A 177 -8.25 16.43 -8.81
C TYR A 177 -9.51 15.87 -8.14
N ILE A 178 -9.35 15.04 -7.11
CA ILE A 178 -10.41 14.30 -6.38
C ILE A 178 -11.80 14.92 -6.55
N ASP A 179 -12.72 14.17 -7.16
CA ASP A 179 -14.13 14.53 -7.35
C ASP A 179 -14.39 15.78 -8.25
N CYS A 180 -13.39 16.27 -9.00
CA CYS A 180 -13.54 17.47 -9.85
C CYS A 180 -12.67 17.47 -11.12
N GLY A 181 -13.10 18.26 -12.12
CA GLY A 181 -12.43 18.40 -13.40
C GLY A 181 -12.76 17.27 -14.38
N GLY A 182 -11.88 17.04 -15.37
CA GLY A 182 -12.16 16.07 -16.41
C GLY A 182 -13.29 16.49 -17.36
N THR A 183 -13.87 15.52 -18.05
CA THR A 183 -14.93 15.76 -19.03
C THR A 183 -16.33 15.77 -18.42
N ILE A 184 -16.52 15.10 -17.27
CA ILE A 184 -17.84 14.85 -16.67
C ILE A 184 -18.01 15.55 -15.33
N CYS A 185 -16.98 15.58 -14.48
CA CYS A 185 -17.10 16.21 -13.17
C CYS A 185 -17.19 17.74 -13.27
N PRO A 186 -17.81 18.41 -12.29
CA PRO A 186 -17.79 19.86 -12.21
C PRO A 186 -16.33 20.37 -12.23
N PRO A 187 -16.05 21.53 -12.83
CA PRO A 187 -14.72 22.12 -12.76
C PRO A 187 -14.24 22.22 -11.31
N CYS A 188 -12.95 21.97 -11.09
CA CYS A 188 -12.36 22.21 -9.78
C CYS A 188 -12.47 23.68 -9.43
N ASP A 189 -13.16 24.01 -8.34
CA ASP A 189 -13.27 25.37 -7.85
C ASP A 189 -12.03 25.72 -7.01
N GLY A 190 -11.42 26.86 -7.31
CA GLY A 190 -10.29 27.37 -6.54
C GLY A 190 -10.67 27.66 -5.10
N ASN A 191 -9.88 27.15 -4.16
CA ASN A 191 -9.97 27.48 -2.75
C ASN A 191 -8.59 27.81 -2.18
N MET A 192 -8.59 28.71 -1.20
CA MET A 192 -7.40 29.04 -0.42
C MET A 192 -7.85 29.56 0.93
N ASP A 193 -7.19 29.11 1.98
CA ASP A 193 -7.44 29.52 3.35
C ASP A 193 -6.12 29.65 4.10
N TRP A 194 -6.09 30.53 5.11
CA TRP A 194 -4.91 30.75 5.93
C TRP A 194 -5.25 31.43 7.26
N LYS A 195 -4.31 31.39 8.21
CA LYS A 195 -4.37 32.18 9.44
C LYS A 195 -3.37 33.32 9.43
N ALA A 196 -3.83 34.56 9.59
CA ALA A 196 -2.98 35.73 9.79
C ALA A 196 -3.00 36.16 11.26
N ASN A 197 -1.86 36.01 11.95
CA ASN A 197 -1.73 36.22 13.41
C ASN A 197 -2.82 35.50 14.24
N GLY A 198 -3.23 34.31 13.79
CA GLY A 198 -4.24 33.49 14.45
C GLY A 198 -5.68 33.75 14.01
N THR A 199 -5.95 34.76 13.19
CA THR A 199 -7.28 35.01 12.59
C THR A 199 -7.43 34.17 11.32
N GLU A 200 -8.48 33.34 11.25
CA GLU A 200 -8.84 32.55 10.08
C GLU A 200 -9.37 33.44 8.95
N LEU A 201 -8.84 33.22 7.76
CA LEU A 201 -9.18 33.91 6.53
C LEU A 201 -9.41 32.86 5.44
N VAL A 202 -10.36 33.14 4.57
CA VAL A 202 -10.68 32.34 3.39
C VAL A 202 -10.66 33.28 2.19
N ALA A 203 -10.14 32.83 1.06
CA ALA A 203 -10.17 33.55 -0.21
C ALA A 203 -11.58 33.49 -0.85
N ASP A 204 -12.59 33.96 -0.14
CA ASP A 204 -14.00 33.93 -0.53
C ASP A 204 -14.40 35.05 -1.51
N PHE A 205 -13.48 35.95 -1.84
CA PHE A 205 -13.69 36.96 -2.89
C PHE A 205 -13.07 36.52 -4.23
N GLU A 206 -11.82 36.07 -4.23
CA GLU A 206 -11.11 35.67 -5.45
C GLU A 206 -9.95 34.73 -5.14
N THR A 207 -9.77 33.71 -5.97
CA THR A 207 -8.57 32.88 -6.03
C THR A 207 -7.99 32.91 -7.43
N THR A 208 -6.67 32.99 -7.55
CA THR A 208 -5.98 33.00 -8.84
C THR A 208 -4.78 32.07 -8.84
N CYS A 209 -4.56 31.41 -9.98
CA CYS A 209 -3.33 30.70 -10.26
C CYS A 209 -3.02 30.77 -11.75
N SER A 210 -1.77 31.08 -12.10
CA SER A 210 -1.28 31.06 -13.47
C SER A 210 0.15 30.54 -13.56
N LEU A 211 0.50 29.99 -14.71
CA LEU A 211 1.84 29.49 -15.02
C LEU A 211 2.49 30.36 -16.11
N ASP A 212 3.54 31.09 -15.76
CA ASP A 212 4.37 31.86 -16.70
C ASP A 212 5.73 31.20 -16.87
N GLY A 213 5.91 30.51 -18.00
CA GLY A 213 7.06 29.64 -18.22
C GLY A 213 7.05 28.49 -17.21
N THR A 214 7.97 28.52 -16.24
CA THR A 214 8.03 27.53 -15.15
C THR A 214 7.68 28.12 -13.78
N THR A 215 7.29 29.40 -13.73
CA THR A 215 6.95 30.11 -12.49
C THR A 215 5.45 30.09 -12.27
N LEU A 216 5.03 29.60 -11.10
CA LEU A 216 3.64 29.63 -10.66
C LEU A 216 3.36 30.93 -9.91
N ASN A 217 2.26 31.60 -10.25
CA ASN A 217 1.77 32.77 -9.52
C ASN A 217 0.41 32.43 -8.92
N LEU A 218 0.34 32.42 -7.59
CA LEU A 218 -0.85 32.05 -6.82
C LEU A 218 -1.36 33.29 -6.07
N GLY A 219 -2.67 33.40 -5.89
CA GLY A 219 -3.27 34.48 -5.12
C GLY A 219 -4.60 34.09 -4.49
N GLY A 220 -4.90 34.72 -3.35
CA GLY A 220 -6.18 34.60 -2.66
C GLY A 220 -6.57 35.93 -2.04
N VAL A 221 -7.83 36.31 -2.16
CA VAL A 221 -8.42 37.54 -1.62
C VAL A 221 -9.69 37.18 -0.88
N SER A 222 -9.80 37.68 0.35
CA SER A 222 -11.00 37.57 1.18
C SER A 222 -11.94 38.75 0.95
N ILE A 223 -13.22 38.60 1.33
CA ILE A 223 -14.21 39.69 1.34
C ILE A 223 -13.84 40.83 2.30
N THR A 224 -12.98 40.56 3.30
CA THR A 224 -12.46 41.59 4.21
C THR A 224 -11.26 42.34 3.61
N THR A 225 -10.91 42.06 2.36
CA THR A 225 -9.79 42.62 1.59
C THR A 225 -8.40 42.20 2.06
N ASP A 226 -8.30 41.23 2.97
CA ASP A 226 -7.05 40.52 3.20
C ASP A 226 -6.68 39.76 1.92
N ALA A 227 -5.45 39.96 1.44
CA ALA A 227 -4.97 39.30 0.23
C ALA A 227 -3.59 38.69 0.44
N ILE A 228 -3.40 37.46 -0.02
CA ILE A 228 -2.09 36.79 -0.06
C ILE A 228 -1.74 36.46 -1.51
N GLY A 229 -0.49 36.71 -1.89
CA GLY A 229 0.05 36.43 -3.21
C GLY A 229 1.41 35.74 -3.10
N MET A 230 1.67 34.79 -3.99
CA MET A 230 2.90 34.01 -4.00
C MET A 230 3.39 33.85 -5.44
N THR A 231 4.65 34.20 -5.68
CA THR A 231 5.38 33.83 -6.89
C THR A 231 6.32 32.69 -6.51
N LEU A 232 6.15 31.54 -7.16
CA LEU A 232 6.85 30.30 -6.88
C LEU A 232 7.75 29.96 -8.07
N PRO A 233 9.08 30.03 -7.90
CA PRO A 233 10.00 29.53 -8.89
C PRO A 233 9.94 28.00 -8.90
N GLU A 234 10.26 27.41 -10.04
CA GLU A 234 10.33 25.95 -10.16
C GLU A 234 11.30 25.37 -9.10
N PRO A 235 10.86 24.37 -8.30
CA PRO A 235 11.72 23.71 -7.34
C PRO A 235 12.91 23.03 -8.03
N SER A 236 14.05 22.88 -7.35
CA SER A 236 15.21 22.16 -7.92
C SER A 236 14.93 20.69 -8.23
N VAL A 237 13.90 20.12 -7.59
CA VAL A 237 13.41 18.75 -7.80
C VAL A 237 12.34 18.67 -8.91
N GLY A 238 12.00 19.81 -9.53
CA GLY A 238 10.87 19.95 -10.44
C GLY A 238 9.52 20.06 -9.71
N TRP A 239 8.46 20.17 -10.49
CA TRP A 239 7.08 20.17 -10.00
C TRP A 239 6.61 18.75 -9.67
N ILE A 240 6.79 18.35 -8.41
CA ILE A 240 6.40 17.03 -7.89
C ILE A 240 5.71 17.17 -6.52
N ALA A 241 4.93 16.16 -6.13
CA ALA A 241 4.40 16.04 -4.77
C ALA A 241 5.54 15.97 -3.74
N GLY A 242 5.39 16.68 -2.62
CA GLY A 242 6.39 16.86 -1.58
C GLY A 242 7.45 17.92 -1.88
N ALA A 243 7.39 18.61 -3.02
CA ALA A 243 8.34 19.69 -3.32
C ALA A 243 8.14 20.86 -2.35
N GLN A 244 9.23 21.28 -1.69
CA GLN A 244 9.23 22.43 -0.78
C GLN A 244 9.93 23.63 -1.42
N ILE A 245 9.29 24.79 -1.31
CA ILE A 245 9.73 26.05 -1.90
C ILE A 245 9.88 27.06 -0.78
N ALA A 246 11.13 27.43 -0.50
CA ALA A 246 11.44 28.47 0.48
C ALA A 246 11.37 29.85 -0.18
N LEU A 247 10.53 30.73 0.38
CA LEU A 247 10.39 32.12 0.00
C LEU A 247 10.98 33.01 1.11
N ASN A 248 12.07 33.71 0.79
CA ASN A 248 12.81 34.58 1.71
C ASN A 248 13.59 35.65 0.91
N GLU A 249 14.43 36.45 1.60
CA GLU A 249 15.26 37.48 0.97
C GLU A 249 16.14 36.93 -0.17
N SER A 250 16.65 35.70 -0.07
CA SER A 250 17.54 35.11 -1.06
C SER A 250 16.84 34.56 -2.30
N SER A 251 15.54 34.23 -2.19
CA SER A 251 14.74 33.79 -3.34
C SER A 251 14.14 34.97 -4.12
N ALA A 252 14.04 36.15 -3.51
CA ALA A 252 13.47 37.32 -4.15
C ALA A 252 14.35 37.85 -5.31
N PRO A 253 13.77 38.36 -6.40
CA PRO A 253 12.33 38.50 -6.67
C PRO A 253 11.69 37.25 -7.31
N ALA A 254 12.48 36.22 -7.65
CA ALA A 254 12.00 35.04 -8.36
C ALA A 254 11.05 34.16 -7.52
N GLY A 255 11.23 34.17 -6.20
CA GLY A 255 10.32 33.58 -5.24
C GLY A 255 10.00 34.54 -4.11
N VAL A 256 8.74 34.93 -4.00
CA VAL A 256 8.28 35.88 -2.99
C VAL A 256 6.84 35.62 -2.60
N CYS A 257 6.55 35.79 -1.31
CA CYS A 257 5.19 35.91 -0.80
C CYS A 257 4.94 37.36 -0.38
N THR A 258 3.74 37.87 -0.66
CA THR A 258 3.23 39.13 -0.15
C THR A 258 1.88 38.93 0.52
N TYR A 259 1.64 39.66 1.60
CA TYR A 259 0.34 39.69 2.26
C TYR A 259 -0.08 41.13 2.53
N ASN A 260 -1.33 41.45 2.20
CA ASN A 260 -1.93 42.76 2.31
C ASN A 260 -3.01 42.68 3.38
N ALA A 261 -2.82 43.39 4.49
CA ALA A 261 -3.85 43.49 5.52
C ALA A 261 -4.92 44.54 5.11
N PRO A 262 -6.16 44.48 5.64
CA PRO A 262 -7.25 45.39 5.30
C PRO A 262 -6.95 46.87 5.56
N GLY A 263 -5.99 47.14 6.47
CA GLY A 263 -5.51 48.48 6.77
C GLY A 263 -4.50 49.05 5.76
N GLY A 264 -4.22 48.33 4.67
CA GLY A 264 -3.23 48.72 3.65
C GLY A 264 -1.78 48.45 4.06
N GLN A 265 -1.53 47.83 5.22
CA GLN A 265 -0.20 47.39 5.61
C GLN A 265 0.19 46.18 4.77
N MET A 266 1.38 46.27 4.16
CA MET A 266 1.92 45.23 3.29
C MET A 266 3.04 44.50 4.03
N TYR A 267 3.08 43.19 3.89
CA TYR A 267 4.12 42.31 4.40
C TYR A 267 4.70 41.48 3.26
N THR A 268 5.97 41.10 3.35
CA THR A 268 6.64 40.32 2.32
C THR A 268 7.71 39.39 2.88
N SER A 269 7.96 38.29 2.17
CA SER A 269 9.06 37.38 2.45
C SER A 269 10.42 37.90 1.94
N ALA A 270 10.43 38.95 1.11
CA ALA A 270 11.66 39.48 0.53
C ALA A 270 12.51 40.32 1.51
N GLN A 271 12.02 40.55 2.73
CA GLN A 271 12.71 41.34 3.75
C GLN A 271 13.62 40.47 4.62
N PRO A 272 14.74 41.01 5.13
CA PRO A 272 15.62 40.30 6.05
C PRO A 272 14.86 39.78 7.28
N GLY A 273 15.05 38.49 7.60
CA GLY A 273 14.43 37.84 8.74
C GLY A 273 13.03 37.27 8.47
N ALA A 274 12.44 37.51 7.30
CA ALA A 274 11.26 36.78 6.86
C ALA A 274 11.64 35.35 6.41
N ASN A 275 10.73 34.41 6.65
CA ASN A 275 10.89 33.03 6.20
C ASN A 275 9.49 32.45 5.97
N PHE A 276 9.22 32.06 4.74
CA PHE A 276 7.95 31.49 4.32
C PHE A 276 8.23 30.25 3.48
N THR A 277 7.40 29.22 3.63
CA THR A 277 7.57 27.95 2.90
C THR A 277 6.24 27.54 2.30
N VAL A 278 6.31 27.02 1.07
CA VAL A 278 5.20 26.39 0.37
C VAL A 278 5.57 24.93 0.13
N GLU A 279 4.64 24.03 0.38
CA GLU A 279 4.78 22.60 0.10
C GLU A 279 3.71 22.18 -0.91
N ILE A 280 4.16 21.56 -2.00
CA ILE A 280 3.28 21.03 -3.05
C ILE A 280 2.82 19.63 -2.64
N LEU A 281 1.51 19.41 -2.60
CA LEU A 281 0.92 18.10 -2.35
C LEU A 281 0.54 17.39 -3.64
N TYR A 282 0.07 18.13 -4.63
CA TYR A 282 -0.29 17.64 -5.95
C TYR A 282 -0.13 18.76 -6.98
N ILE A 283 0.31 18.44 -8.20
CA ILE A 283 0.43 19.43 -9.27
C ILE A 283 0.39 18.79 -10.64
N LEU A 284 -0.35 19.42 -11.56
CA LEU A 284 -0.25 19.25 -13.00
C LEU A 284 0.20 20.59 -13.60
N PRO A 285 1.52 20.81 -13.81
CA PRO A 285 2.08 22.13 -14.08
C PRO A 285 1.90 22.56 -15.55
N GLU A 286 0.65 22.70 -15.98
CA GLU A 286 0.27 23.11 -17.33
C GLU A 286 -1.01 23.97 -17.31
N ALA A 287 -1.29 24.66 -18.41
CA ALA A 287 -2.52 25.44 -18.55
C ALA A 287 -3.74 24.50 -18.57
N GLY A 288 -4.74 24.79 -17.73
CA GLY A 288 -5.86 23.87 -17.45
C GLY A 288 -5.54 22.79 -16.41
N GLY A 289 -4.31 22.77 -15.89
CA GLY A 289 -3.90 21.92 -14.79
C GLY A 289 -4.42 22.42 -13.42
N ILE A 290 -3.89 21.84 -12.36
CA ILE A 290 -4.26 22.19 -10.98
C ILE A 290 -3.03 22.10 -10.07
N VAL A 291 -3.00 22.89 -9.01
CA VAL A 291 -1.99 22.80 -7.96
C VAL A 291 -2.65 22.78 -6.59
N VAL A 292 -2.21 21.86 -5.74
CA VAL A 292 -2.68 21.69 -4.37
C VAL A 292 -1.49 21.70 -3.44
N GLY A 293 -1.59 22.44 -2.34
CA GLY A 293 -0.47 22.57 -1.43
C GLY A 293 -0.83 23.20 -0.10
N THR A 294 0.20 23.33 0.73
CA THR A 294 0.13 24.08 1.99
C THR A 294 1.19 25.15 2.03
N PHE A 295 0.99 26.15 2.89
CA PHE A 295 1.99 27.20 3.10
C PHE A 295 1.95 27.76 4.52
N GLY A 296 3.04 28.41 4.90
CA GLY A 296 3.12 29.13 6.15
C GLY A 296 4.49 29.73 6.41
N GLY A 297 4.56 30.58 7.43
CA GLY A 297 5.79 31.18 7.90
C GLY A 297 5.58 32.57 8.50
N SER A 298 6.60 33.39 8.37
CA SER A 298 6.65 34.76 8.88
C SER A 298 7.03 35.71 7.76
N LEU A 299 6.26 36.80 7.65
CA LEU A 299 6.51 37.89 6.73
C LEU A 299 6.84 39.15 7.53
N ILE A 300 7.65 40.04 6.95
CA ILE A 300 8.05 41.31 7.57
C ILE A 300 7.42 42.46 6.79
N GLY A 301 7.11 43.57 7.47
CA GLY A 301 6.52 44.74 6.82
C GLY A 301 7.38 45.21 5.66
N SER A 302 6.77 45.65 4.55
CA SER A 302 7.50 46.10 3.37
C SER A 302 8.38 47.34 3.62
N ASP A 303 8.12 48.07 4.70
CA ASP A 303 8.93 49.17 5.23
C ASP A 303 10.09 48.70 6.14
N GLY A 304 10.25 47.40 6.33
CA GLY A 304 11.24 46.76 7.19
C GLY A 304 10.84 46.72 8.67
N THR A 305 9.60 47.07 9.02
CA THR A 305 9.14 47.12 10.42
C THR A 305 7.94 46.22 10.68
N GLY A 306 7.90 45.65 11.88
CA GLY A 306 6.84 44.72 12.26
C GLY A 306 6.92 43.39 11.51
N GLY A 307 6.07 42.46 11.92
CA GLY A 307 5.97 41.15 11.29
C GLY A 307 4.59 40.55 11.48
N ILE A 308 4.25 39.63 10.60
CA ILE A 308 3.02 38.86 10.65
C ILE A 308 3.33 37.38 10.50
N SER A 309 2.65 36.55 11.29
CA SER A 309 2.69 35.11 11.13
C SER A 309 1.54 34.67 10.24
N ILE A 310 1.87 33.91 9.20
CA ILE A 310 0.92 33.18 8.37
C ILE A 310 1.05 31.71 8.73
N ALA A 311 -0.05 31.05 9.07
CA ALA A 311 -0.03 29.65 9.47
C ALA A 311 -1.25 28.91 8.92
N GLN A 312 -1.15 27.58 8.89
CA GLN A 312 -2.24 26.70 8.43
C GLN A 312 -2.80 27.16 7.09
N GLY A 313 -1.92 27.52 6.16
CA GLY A 313 -2.31 27.88 4.81
C GLY A 313 -2.53 26.63 3.98
N SER A 314 -3.64 26.55 3.26
CA SER A 314 -3.90 25.54 2.24
C SER A 314 -4.44 26.19 0.97
N PHE A 315 -4.24 25.50 -0.15
CA PHE A 315 -4.81 25.91 -1.43
C PHE A 315 -5.04 24.71 -2.34
N LEU A 316 -6.09 24.81 -3.13
CA LEU A 316 -6.38 24.01 -4.31
C LEU A 316 -6.74 25.02 -5.39
N LEU A 317 -5.91 25.13 -6.44
CA LEU A 317 -6.06 26.18 -7.43
C LEU A 317 -5.94 25.61 -8.85
N PRO A 318 -6.98 25.75 -9.69
CA PRO A 318 -6.86 25.53 -11.13
C PRO A 318 -5.87 26.52 -11.75
N ILE A 319 -4.99 26.02 -12.62
CA ILE A 319 -3.97 26.81 -13.30
C ILE A 319 -4.58 27.33 -14.61
N ASN A 320 -4.70 28.65 -14.71
CA ASN A 320 -5.22 29.34 -15.90
C ASN A 320 -4.11 29.88 -16.80
#